data_AF-A0A3B8TPC1-F1
#
_entry.id   AF-A0A3B8TPC1-F1
#
_cell.length_a   1.000
_cell.length_b   1.000
_cell.length_c   1.000
_cell.angle_alpha   90.00
_cell.angle_beta   90.00
_cell.angle_gamma   90.00
#
_symmetry.space_group_name_H-M   'P 1'
#
loop_
_entity.id
_entity.type
_entity.pdbx_description
1 polymer ?
#
loop_
_entity_poly.entity_id
_entity_poly.type
_entity_poly.pdbx_seq_one_letter_code
_entity_poly.pdbx_strand_id
1 'polypeptide(L)'
;MEHLFRNSRLYSVERTSISYCKSGIDVILVLNKEDDVPETHAFLEKVMKAVNRDQSSYELRFFSGDESLSDLFQMEKLQFLIFFGIRPSNFDLQIHPKAYQPYEIFGKKIVFSGGIAWMKDRAGDKKKLWEAMKMMFDLPLKGE
;
A
#
# COMPACT_ATOMS: atom_id res chain seq x y z
N MET A 1 41.78 -24.07 28.09
CA MET A 1 42.06 -23.16 26.96
C MET A 1 40.97 -23.34 25.92
N GLU A 2 39.75 -22.87 26.16
CA GLU A 2 39.33 -21.46 26.24
C GLU A 2 39.36 -20.77 24.87
N HIS A 3 38.14 -20.56 24.37
CA HIS A 3 37.62 -19.37 23.69
C HIS A 3 38.42 -18.73 22.55
N LEU A 4 37.75 -18.60 21.39
CA LEU A 4 37.40 -17.29 20.80
C LEU A 4 36.47 -17.50 19.58
N PHE A 5 35.21 -17.86 19.84
CA PHE A 5 34.12 -17.52 18.91
C PHE A 5 33.76 -16.05 19.17
N ARG A 6 34.28 -15.16 18.32
CA ARG A 6 33.98 -13.73 18.38
C ARG A 6 32.86 -13.42 17.38
N ASN A 7 31.68 -13.23 17.94
CA ASN A 7 30.55 -12.45 17.44
C ASN A 7 30.76 -11.78 16.07
N SER A 8 29.94 -12.19 15.11
CA SER A 8 29.28 -11.25 14.22
C SER A 8 27.81 -11.56 14.31
N ARG A 9 27.08 -10.67 14.98
CA ARG A 9 25.63 -10.68 15.12
C ARG A 9 25.00 -10.94 13.75
N LEU A 10 24.53 -12.17 13.55
CA LEU A 10 23.39 -12.40 12.69
C LEU A 10 22.29 -11.50 13.27
N TYR A 11 22.04 -10.36 12.63
CA TYR A 11 20.72 -9.79 12.69
C TYR A 11 19.81 -10.88 12.14
N SER A 12 19.23 -11.68 13.05
CA SER A 12 17.86 -12.11 12.88
C SER A 12 17.07 -10.81 12.70
N VAL A 13 17.00 -10.32 11.45
CA VAL A 13 15.74 -9.77 11.02
C VAL A 13 14.81 -10.95 11.18
N GLU A 14 14.09 -10.91 12.30
CA GLU A 14 12.83 -11.60 12.43
C GLU A 14 12.16 -11.41 11.07
N ARG A 15 12.15 -12.49 10.26
CA ARG A 15 11.09 -12.65 9.29
C ARG A 15 9.87 -12.59 10.19
N THR A 16 9.30 -11.39 10.33
CA THR A 16 8.00 -11.21 10.93
C THR A 16 7.10 -11.96 9.98
N SER A 17 6.99 -13.25 10.30
CA SER A 17 6.01 -14.19 9.88
C SER A 17 4.78 -13.38 9.57
N ILE A 18 4.35 -13.44 8.31
CA ILE A 18 3.16 -12.78 7.79
C ILE A 18 2.02 -13.19 8.69
N SER A 19 1.80 -12.37 9.71
CA SER A 19 0.92 -12.68 10.81
C SER A 19 -0.44 -12.24 10.33
N TYR A 20 -1.12 -13.20 9.69
CA TYR A 20 -2.56 -13.23 9.57
C TYR A 20 -3.15 -12.03 8.81
N CYS A 21 -2.96 -11.98 7.48
CA CYS A 21 -3.88 -11.19 6.68
C CYS A 21 -5.28 -11.82 6.83
N LYS A 22 -6.24 -11.05 7.34
CA LYS A 22 -7.62 -11.52 7.56
C LYS A 22 -8.15 -12.14 6.26
N SER A 23 -8.62 -13.38 6.34
CA SER A 23 -9.26 -14.07 5.20
C SER A 23 -10.54 -13.33 4.78
N GLY A 24 -10.41 -12.38 3.86
CA GLY A 24 -11.50 -11.48 3.47
C GLY A 24 -11.08 -10.10 2.96
N ILE A 25 -9.79 -9.76 3.03
CA ILE A 25 -9.30 -8.47 2.55
C ILE A 25 -9.11 -8.49 1.04
N ASP A 26 -9.76 -7.56 0.35
CA ASP A 26 -9.64 -7.40 -1.10
C ASP A 26 -8.88 -6.13 -1.50
N VAL A 27 -8.60 -5.23 -0.54
CA VAL A 27 -7.83 -3.99 -0.73
C VAL A 27 -6.62 -3.93 0.21
N ILE A 28 -5.44 -3.62 -0.31
CA ILE A 28 -4.29 -3.29 0.53
C ILE A 28 -3.81 -1.88 0.23
N LEU A 29 -3.63 -1.11 1.29
CA LEU A 29 -3.11 0.24 1.30
C LEU A 29 -1.66 0.14 1.80
N VAL A 30 -0.68 0.38 0.93
CA VAL A 30 0.74 0.31 1.27
C VAL A 30 1.29 1.72 1.41
N LEU A 31 1.93 2.00 2.55
CA LEU A 31 2.50 3.31 2.89
C LEU A 31 3.95 3.16 3.29
N ASN A 32 4.74 4.24 3.21
CA ASN A 32 6.05 4.21 3.86
C ASN A 32 5.87 4.23 5.37
N LYS A 33 6.78 3.57 6.10
CA LYS A 33 6.80 3.59 7.56
C LYS A 33 6.97 5.01 8.15
N GLU A 34 7.60 5.91 7.40
CA GLU A 34 7.71 7.34 7.77
C GLU A 34 6.37 8.09 7.75
N ASP A 35 5.39 7.60 6.98
CA ASP A 35 4.04 8.16 6.87
C ASP A 35 3.04 7.50 7.86
N ASP A 36 3.51 6.61 8.75
CA ASP A 36 2.71 5.98 9.81
C ASP A 36 2.39 6.98 10.95
N VAL A 37 1.56 7.96 10.63
CA VAL A 37 1.06 8.96 11.58
C VAL A 37 -0.45 8.80 11.74
N PRO A 38 -1.03 9.01 12.95
CA PRO A 38 -2.47 8.84 13.20
C PRO A 38 -3.34 9.69 12.25
N GLU A 39 -2.75 10.80 11.88
CA GLU A 39 -3.22 11.76 10.90
C GLU A 39 -3.43 11.18 9.48
N THR A 40 -2.59 10.25 9.06
CA THR A 40 -2.68 9.53 7.79
C THR A 40 -3.76 8.46 7.86
N HIS A 41 -3.83 7.73 8.97
CA HIS A 41 -4.87 6.73 9.23
C HIS A 41 -6.27 7.36 9.17
N ALA A 42 -6.47 8.51 9.82
CA ALA A 42 -7.73 9.25 9.78
C ALA A 42 -8.11 9.74 8.37
N PHE A 43 -7.12 10.06 7.52
CA PHE A 43 -7.36 10.43 6.13
C PHE A 43 -7.78 9.21 5.30
N LEU A 44 -7.04 8.11 5.40
CA LEU A 44 -7.33 6.87 4.69
C LEU A 44 -8.68 6.29 5.08
N GLU A 45 -9.02 6.31 6.37
CA GLU A 45 -10.33 5.86 6.84
C GLU A 45 -11.46 6.67 6.20
N LYS A 46 -11.34 8.00 6.12
CA LYS A 46 -12.33 8.84 5.41
C LYS A 46 -12.43 8.49 3.94
N VAL A 47 -11.30 8.23 3.30
CA VAL A 47 -11.22 7.88 1.89
C VAL A 47 -11.84 6.50 1.62
N MET A 48 -11.53 5.49 2.44
CA MET A 48 -12.10 4.15 2.35
C MET A 48 -13.60 4.15 2.65
N LYS A 49 -14.04 4.93 3.64
CA LYS A 49 -15.45 5.12 3.94
C LYS A 49 -16.20 5.79 2.78
N ALA A 50 -15.57 6.73 2.09
CA ALA A 50 -16.17 7.38 0.94
C ALA A 50 -16.35 6.42 -0.25
N VAL A 51 -15.48 5.42 -0.42
CA VAL A 51 -15.66 4.36 -1.42
C VAL A 51 -16.55 3.20 -0.94
N ASN A 52 -17.31 3.41 0.14
CA ASN A 52 -18.22 2.42 0.73
C ASN A 52 -17.50 1.12 1.14
N ARG A 53 -16.26 1.23 1.64
CA ARG A 53 -15.49 0.09 2.15
C ARG A 53 -15.30 0.19 3.66
N ASP A 54 -15.62 -0.90 4.34
CA ASP A 54 -15.41 -1.08 5.77
C ASP A 54 -13.95 -1.44 6.08
N GLN A 55 -13.53 -1.16 7.32
CA GLN A 55 -12.20 -1.52 7.86
C GLN A 55 -11.90 -3.03 7.81
N SER A 56 -12.91 -3.86 7.59
CA SER A 56 -12.75 -5.31 7.42
C SER A 56 -12.37 -5.72 5.99
N SER A 57 -12.57 -4.85 5.00
CA SER A 57 -12.31 -5.12 3.59
C SER A 57 -10.94 -4.61 3.11
N TYR A 58 -10.24 -3.84 3.95
CA TYR A 58 -8.93 -3.29 3.61
C TYR A 58 -7.88 -3.50 4.70
N GLU A 59 -6.62 -3.65 4.31
CA GLU A 59 -5.46 -3.72 5.22
C GLU A 59 -4.53 -2.52 4.97
N LEU A 60 -3.98 -1.97 6.05
CA LEU A 60 -2.88 -1.00 5.99
C LEU A 60 -1.56 -1.75 6.17
N ARG A 61 -0.63 -1.55 5.24
CA ARG A 61 0.71 -2.14 5.24
C ARG A 61 1.76 -1.03 5.17
N PHE A 62 2.82 -1.20 5.94
CA PHE A 62 3.90 -0.21 6.03
C PHE A 62 5.17 -0.77 5.41
N PHE A 63 5.44 -0.34 4.19
CA PHE A 63 6.64 -0.69 3.47
C PHE A 63 7.87 -0.10 4.17
N SER A 64 8.77 -1.00 4.57
CA SER A 64 10.05 -0.64 5.23
C SER A 64 11.28 -0.83 4.32
N GLY A 65 11.10 -1.18 3.04
CA GLY A 65 12.18 -1.37 2.07
C GLY A 65 12.63 -2.81 1.85
N ASP A 66 12.31 -3.73 2.76
CA ASP A 66 12.74 -5.15 2.70
C ASP A 66 11.61 -6.12 2.30
N GLU A 67 10.38 -5.62 2.15
CA GLU A 67 9.22 -6.46 1.81
C GLU A 67 9.10 -6.69 0.29
N SER A 68 8.75 -7.90 -0.12
CA SER A 68 8.55 -8.22 -1.54
C SER A 68 7.08 -8.06 -1.92
N LEU A 69 6.77 -7.39 -3.04
CA LEU A 69 5.40 -7.35 -3.58
C LEU A 69 4.80 -8.74 -3.79
N SER A 70 5.66 -9.72 -4.06
CA SER A 70 5.30 -11.13 -4.24
C SER A 70 4.40 -11.64 -3.11
N ASP A 71 4.62 -11.19 -1.88
CA ASP A 71 3.81 -11.59 -0.72
C ASP A 71 2.38 -11.07 -0.82
N LEU A 72 2.21 -9.82 -1.27
CA LEU A 72 0.90 -9.23 -1.53
C LEU A 72 0.21 -9.96 -2.68
N PHE A 73 0.95 -10.29 -3.75
CA PHE A 73 0.39 -11.01 -4.89
C PHE A 73 -0.08 -12.44 -4.56
N GLN A 74 0.49 -13.08 -3.54
CA GLN A 74 0.06 -14.41 -3.09
C GLN A 74 -1.33 -14.43 -2.46
N MET A 75 -1.89 -13.28 -2.09
CA MET A 75 -3.24 -13.20 -1.56
C MET A 75 -4.28 -13.39 -2.67
N GLU A 76 -4.95 -14.55 -2.67
CA GLU A 76 -5.96 -14.88 -3.70
C GLU A 76 -7.13 -13.90 -3.72
N LYS A 77 -7.60 -13.43 -2.56
CA LYS A 77 -8.72 -12.49 -2.46
C LYS A 77 -8.36 -11.03 -2.76
N LEU A 78 -7.05 -10.72 -2.78
CA LEU A 78 -6.59 -9.37 -3.03
C LEU A 78 -6.85 -8.98 -4.48
N GLN A 79 -7.66 -7.95 -4.68
CA GLN A 79 -7.96 -7.42 -6.02
C GLN A 79 -7.37 -6.04 -6.24
N PHE A 80 -7.16 -5.27 -5.16
CA PHE A 80 -6.77 -3.86 -5.23
C PHE A 80 -5.57 -3.58 -4.33
N LEU A 81 -4.52 -2.98 -4.89
CA LEU A 81 -3.36 -2.50 -4.14
C LEU A 81 -3.17 -1.01 -4.40
N ILE A 82 -2.99 -0.23 -3.35
CA ILE A 82 -2.80 1.22 -3.46
C ILE A 82 -1.54 1.58 -2.69
N PHE A 83 -0.54 2.08 -3.41
CA PHE A 83 0.72 2.51 -2.87
C PHE A 83 0.71 4.03 -2.65
N PHE A 84 1.07 4.49 -1.45
CA PHE A 84 1.13 5.90 -1.10
C PHE A 84 2.56 6.32 -0.84
N GLY A 85 3.07 7.27 -1.64
CA GLY A 85 4.43 7.78 -1.48
C GLY A 85 5.51 6.78 -1.87
N ILE A 86 5.16 5.58 -2.31
CA ILE A 86 6.10 4.55 -2.74
C ILE A 86 6.22 4.61 -4.26
N ARG A 87 7.46 4.61 -4.75
CA ARG A 87 7.72 4.60 -6.19
C ARG A 87 7.78 3.16 -6.71
N PRO A 88 7.35 2.93 -7.95
CA PRO A 88 7.52 1.64 -8.62
C PRO A 88 8.98 1.17 -8.64
N SER A 89 9.92 2.11 -8.73
CA SER A 89 11.37 1.85 -8.67
C SER A 89 11.81 1.20 -7.35
N ASN A 90 11.03 1.31 -6.27
CA ASN A 90 11.33 0.63 -5.00
C ASN A 90 11.02 -0.87 -5.04
N PHE A 91 10.27 -1.34 -6.03
CA PHE A 91 9.78 -2.72 -6.11
C PHE A 91 10.38 -3.51 -7.29
N ASP A 92 11.48 -3.03 -7.87
CA ASP A 92 12.10 -3.62 -9.07
C ASP A 92 11.13 -3.73 -10.27
N LEU A 93 10.05 -2.95 -10.24
CA LEU A 93 9.11 -2.89 -11.33
C LEU A 93 9.75 -2.08 -12.47
N GLN A 94 10.12 -2.75 -13.56
CA GLN A 94 10.61 -2.12 -14.81
C GLN A 94 9.52 -1.34 -15.57
N ILE A 95 8.44 -0.97 -14.90
CA ILE A 95 7.37 -0.13 -15.44
C ILE A 95 7.52 1.29 -14.93
N HIS A 96 7.12 2.26 -15.75
CA HIS A 96 7.03 3.67 -15.37
C HIS A 96 5.56 4.05 -15.17
N PRO A 97 4.85 3.53 -14.13
CA PRO A 97 3.46 3.87 -13.90
C PRO A 97 3.34 5.36 -13.58
N LYS A 98 2.44 6.03 -14.31
CA LYS A 98 1.95 7.36 -13.97
C LYS A 98 1.24 7.32 -12.63
N ALA A 99 1.57 8.26 -11.74
CA ALA A 99 0.86 8.44 -10.49
C ALA A 99 -0.64 8.68 -10.74
N TYR A 100 -1.47 8.18 -9.82
CA TYR A 100 -2.93 8.27 -9.85
C TYR A 100 -3.59 7.56 -11.05
N GLN A 101 -2.91 6.59 -11.65
CA GLN A 101 -3.52 5.70 -12.63
C GLN A 101 -3.55 4.27 -12.10
N PRO A 102 -4.68 3.56 -12.25
CA PRO A 102 -4.74 2.13 -11.99
C PRO A 102 -4.05 1.36 -13.12
N TYR A 103 -3.22 0.41 -12.74
CA TYR A 103 -2.55 -0.55 -13.59
C TYR A 103 -3.01 -1.95 -13.21
N GLU A 104 -3.07 -2.86 -14.16
CA GLU A 104 -3.33 -4.26 -13.86
C GLU A 104 -2.02 -5.04 -13.94
N ILE A 105 -1.65 -5.72 -12.85
CA ILE A 105 -0.48 -6.60 -12.80
C ILE A 105 -0.94 -7.92 -12.18
N PHE A 106 -0.67 -9.05 -12.84
CA PHE A 106 -1.11 -10.38 -12.40
C PHE A 106 -2.63 -10.48 -12.10
N GLY A 107 -3.47 -9.76 -12.86
CA GLY A 107 -4.93 -9.72 -12.63
C GLY A 107 -5.35 -8.95 -11.39
N LYS A 108 -4.43 -8.20 -10.75
CA LYS A 108 -4.72 -7.30 -9.62
C LYS A 108 -4.58 -5.85 -10.07
N LYS A 109 -5.50 -4.99 -9.63
CA LYS A 109 -5.42 -3.55 -9.89
C LYS A 109 -4.50 -2.88 -8.88
N ILE A 110 -3.60 -2.04 -9.37
CA ILE A 110 -2.55 -1.38 -8.62
C ILE A 110 -2.55 0.10 -8.93
N VAL A 111 -2.59 0.96 -7.91
CA VAL A 111 -2.48 2.41 -8.07
C VAL A 111 -1.29 2.89 -7.28
N PHE A 112 -0.46 3.71 -7.91
CA PHE A 112 0.61 4.46 -7.23
C PHE A 112 0.14 5.90 -7.01
N SER A 113 0.16 6.35 -5.76
CA SER A 113 -0.22 7.69 -5.32
C SER A 113 1.00 8.44 -4.78
N GLY A 114 0.91 9.77 -4.76
CA GLY A 114 1.84 10.60 -4.02
C GLY A 114 1.82 10.31 -2.51
N GLY A 115 2.82 10.80 -1.79
CA GLY A 115 2.88 10.70 -0.32
C GLY A 115 1.74 11.49 0.32
N ILE A 116 1.10 10.90 1.33
CA ILE A 116 -0.11 11.48 1.95
C ILE A 116 0.20 12.83 2.59
N ALA A 117 1.40 13.00 3.14
CA ALA A 117 1.89 14.26 3.67
C ALA A 117 1.73 15.43 2.68
N TRP A 118 2.09 15.25 1.41
CA TRP A 118 1.96 16.30 0.38
C TRP A 118 0.52 16.46 -0.13
N MET A 119 -0.23 15.35 -0.18
CA MET A 119 -1.62 15.35 -0.65
C MET A 119 -2.55 16.07 0.33
N LYS A 120 -2.25 16.05 1.63
CA LYS A 120 -3.03 16.76 2.64
C LYS A 120 -3.13 18.25 2.37
N ASP A 121 -2.02 18.84 1.93
CA ASP A 121 -1.89 20.26 1.62
C ASP A 121 -2.45 20.60 0.22
N ARG A 122 -2.31 19.67 -0.75
CA ARG A 122 -2.74 19.87 -2.13
C ARG A 122 -4.10 19.25 -2.44
N ALA A 123 -5.13 20.09 -2.49
CA ALA A 123 -6.48 19.68 -2.90
C ALA A 123 -6.53 18.99 -4.29
N GLY A 124 -5.64 19.38 -5.22
CA GLY A 124 -5.53 18.76 -6.53
C GLY A 124 -5.10 17.28 -6.48
N ASP A 125 -4.20 16.92 -5.57
CA ASP A 125 -3.73 15.54 -5.42
C ASP A 125 -4.77 14.65 -4.74
N LYS A 126 -5.55 15.18 -3.78
CA LYS A 126 -6.72 14.47 -3.22
C LYS A 126 -7.72 14.12 -4.31
N LYS A 127 -7.99 15.06 -5.23
CA LYS A 127 -8.90 14.84 -6.35
C LYS A 127 -8.40 13.72 -7.26
N LYS A 128 -7.11 13.72 -7.61
CA LYS A 128 -6.51 12.68 -8.45
C LYS A 128 -6.56 11.29 -7.79
N LEU A 129 -6.28 11.18 -6.50
CA LEU A 129 -6.45 9.92 -5.76
C LEU A 129 -7.90 9.47 -5.77
N TRP A 130 -8.83 10.38 -5.53
CA TRP A 130 -10.24 10.08 -5.56
C TRP A 130 -10.69 9.58 -6.94
N GLU A 131 -10.19 10.19 -8.02
CA GLU A 131 -10.42 9.73 -9.39
C GLU A 131 -9.81 8.34 -9.64
N ALA A 132 -8.58 8.11 -9.18
CA ALA A 132 -7.91 6.81 -9.29
C ALA A 132 -8.68 5.71 -8.54
N MET A 133 -9.16 6.01 -7.33
CA MET A 133 -9.99 5.09 -6.55
C MET A 133 -11.33 4.83 -7.22
N LYS A 134 -12.00 5.86 -7.77
CA LYS A 134 -13.24 5.66 -8.53
C LYS A 134 -13.03 4.73 -9.72
N MET A 135 -11.96 4.93 -10.48
CA MET A 135 -11.60 4.04 -11.60
C MET A 135 -11.23 2.62 -11.14
N MET A 136 -10.55 2.51 -10.00
CA MET A 136 -10.13 1.23 -9.44
C MET A 136 -11.35 0.40 -8.99
N PHE A 137 -12.23 1.01 -8.19
CA PHE A 137 -13.42 0.40 -7.61
C PHE A 137 -14.65 0.41 -8.52
N ASP A 138 -14.51 0.88 -9.76
CA ASP A 138 -15.62 1.03 -10.71
C ASP A 138 -16.80 1.81 -10.10
N LEU A 139 -16.49 2.81 -9.28
CA LEU A 139 -17.51 3.68 -8.70
C LEU A 139 -18.07 4.57 -9.81
N PRO A 140 -19.39 4.85 -9.81
CA PRO A 140 -19.96 5.78 -10.76
C PRO A 140 -19.21 7.10 -10.65
N LEU A 141 -18.49 7.47 -11.72
CA LEU A 141 -18.09 8.84 -11.93
C LEU A 141 -19.41 9.60 -11.97
N LYS A 142 -19.74 10.30 -10.89
CA LYS A 142 -20.77 11.34 -10.91
C LYS A 142 -20.30 12.38 -11.93
N GLY A 143 -20.56 12.09 -13.19
CA GLY A 143 -20.87 13.08 -14.20
C GLY A 143 -22.27 13.54 -13.89
N GLU A 144 -22.37 14.85 -13.69
CA GLU A 144 -23.49 15.77 -13.85
C GLU A 144 -23.30 16.93 -12.88
#